data_AF-A0A355ES79-F1
#
_entry.id   AF-A0A355ES79-F1
#
_cell.length_a   1.000
_cell.length_b   1.000
_cell.length_c   1.000
_cell.angle_alpha   90.00
_cell.angle_beta   90.00
_cell.angle_gamma   90.00
#
_symmetry.space_group_name_H-M   'P 1'
#
loop_
_entity.id
_entity.type
_entity.pdbx_description
1 polymer ?
#
loop_
_entity_poly.entity_id
_entity_poly.type
_entity_poly.pdbx_seq_one_letter_code
_entity_poly.pdbx_strand_id
1 'polypeptide(L)'
;MAPGGVVASPEHLVALPGGTWAVWRTLVLRGAGFPARLVLRLAAPATSEAADRVLRLEEALGALRAAALQAVHDALDVLRRDGLWAEAGLRRPLMKAMQALTGGKLPRDVEAPSCAPAFAALRATRARLEAARAELAKIHQAEVARVSGEIADIAQEDLFREAVLWQNRHAVETALDELAARPTARTSRRRQHEELAASYLQRYCTKNDTIGFFGPVSFSDLVDEGDPVSVRCGENLVQQRTVYFESWCIDALAETLGRNPALRPWLAPRLKSSFYLDGQTLHRPFGKPVVLPEAQACLIARCDGRRIARDLARDLVADRAVPLATDEEVYRLIEDLCKSRVLIWALQVPHTLHPDRRMAEIFAGIEPEPLRVAVMAALEELQRARDRVALAAGDPPALDAALRGLESTFTRLTGAAARHRPGQTYAARGLVYEDCRRNIEVVFGPELTQRMGPPLTLMLRSARWLAGELARRLDAELRALHAQLRRHAGTDAVDGYAFFTTALSGVFFHKERKGTLAAIERELQARWARVLGPLPADARRARFSVRELEDRFDAAFGDSGPAWTVAHYFSPDVMIAAESEAAFRRGDFEVVLGEVHTGNTL
;
A
#
# COMPACT_ATOMS: atom_id res chain seq x y z
N MET A 1 -46.93 11.19 -17.25
CA MET A 1 -46.23 10.70 -16.04
C MET A 1 -45.26 11.79 -15.61
N ALA A 2 -45.45 12.34 -14.40
CA ALA A 2 -44.61 13.41 -13.88
C ALA A 2 -43.19 12.90 -13.61
N PRO A 3 -42.12 13.62 -14.03
CA PRO A 3 -40.76 13.33 -13.63
C PRO A 3 -40.48 14.00 -12.28
N GLY A 4 -39.88 13.29 -11.33
CA GLY A 4 -39.39 13.93 -10.09
C GLY A 4 -39.72 13.24 -8.76
N GLY A 5 -39.86 11.92 -8.73
CA GLY A 5 -39.70 11.20 -7.46
C GLY A 5 -38.22 11.18 -7.09
N VAL A 6 -37.79 12.03 -6.15
CA VAL A 6 -36.51 11.85 -5.47
C VAL A 6 -36.59 10.49 -4.78
N VAL A 7 -35.95 9.48 -5.35
CA VAL A 7 -35.75 8.21 -4.66
C VAL A 7 -34.92 8.57 -3.44
N ALA A 8 -35.50 8.43 -2.24
CA ALA A 8 -34.76 8.64 -1.01
C ALA A 8 -33.52 7.74 -1.05
N SER A 9 -32.34 8.33 -0.84
CA SER A 9 -31.10 7.57 -0.76
C SER A 9 -31.27 6.47 0.29
N PRO A 10 -30.78 5.24 0.02
CA PRO A 10 -30.75 4.18 1.03
C PRO A 10 -30.15 4.69 2.34
N GLU A 11 -30.67 4.24 3.49
CA GLU A 11 -30.29 4.75 4.81
C GLU A 11 -28.78 4.70 5.09
N HIS A 12 -28.04 3.78 4.47
CA HIS A 12 -26.59 3.63 4.65
C HIS A 12 -25.75 4.60 3.78
N LEU A 13 -26.39 5.46 2.98
CA LEU A 13 -25.73 6.35 2.03
C LEU A 13 -26.04 7.83 2.31
N VAL A 14 -25.05 8.69 2.05
CA VAL A 14 -25.16 10.15 2.02
C VAL A 14 -24.90 10.62 0.59
N ALA A 15 -25.76 11.48 0.07
CA ALA A 15 -25.56 12.06 -1.26
C ALA A 15 -24.30 12.95 -1.25
N LEU A 16 -23.44 12.79 -2.25
CA LEU A 16 -22.24 13.61 -2.40
C LEU A 16 -22.58 14.83 -3.27
N PRO A 17 -22.51 16.07 -2.73
CA PRO A 17 -22.83 17.27 -3.50
C PRO A 17 -21.96 17.42 -4.75
N GLY A 18 -22.53 17.99 -5.82
CA GLY A 18 -21.81 18.23 -7.08
C GLY A 18 -21.88 17.08 -8.09
N GLY A 19 -22.63 16.00 -7.83
CA GLY A 19 -22.82 14.90 -8.79
C GLY A 19 -23.95 13.94 -8.42
N THR A 20 -23.98 12.79 -9.08
CA THR A 20 -24.92 11.68 -8.82
C THR A 20 -24.34 10.62 -7.88
N TRP A 21 -23.21 10.92 -7.24
CA TRP A 21 -22.51 9.99 -6.36
C TRP A 21 -23.12 10.00 -4.97
N ALA A 22 -22.99 8.87 -4.29
CA ALA A 22 -23.25 8.76 -2.87
C ALA A 22 -22.05 8.08 -2.20
N VAL A 23 -21.87 8.37 -0.92
CA VAL A 23 -20.83 7.78 -0.07
C VAL A 23 -21.50 6.97 1.03
N TRP A 24 -20.85 5.90 1.50
CA TRP A 24 -21.30 5.22 2.69
C TRP A 24 -21.22 6.15 3.89
N ARG A 25 -22.21 6.04 4.79
CA ARG A 25 -22.18 6.75 6.07
C ARG A 25 -20.96 6.38 6.88
N THR A 26 -20.63 5.09 6.89
CA THR A 26 -19.48 4.59 7.60
C THR A 26 -18.23 4.75 6.75
N LEU A 27 -17.26 5.49 7.28
CA LEU A 27 -15.94 5.73 6.73
C LEU A 27 -14.90 4.90 7.50
N VAL A 28 -13.85 4.47 6.79
CA VAL A 28 -12.66 3.90 7.44
C VAL A 28 -11.71 5.04 7.79
N LEU A 29 -11.45 5.25 9.08
CA LEU A 29 -10.48 6.22 9.57
C LEU A 29 -9.15 5.51 9.84
N ARG A 30 -8.13 5.85 9.06
CA ARG A 30 -6.75 5.36 9.25
C ARG A 30 -5.87 6.47 9.79
N GLY A 31 -4.97 6.12 10.70
CA GLY A 31 -4.00 7.08 11.24
C GLY A 31 -2.72 6.40 11.68
N ALA A 32 -1.61 7.12 11.55
CA ALA A 32 -0.33 6.75 12.14
C ALA A 32 -0.48 6.43 13.64
N GLY A 33 0.10 5.33 14.10
CA GLY A 33 -0.01 4.93 15.51
C GLY A 33 0.94 5.70 16.44
N PHE A 34 1.94 6.38 15.89
CA PHE A 34 2.80 7.28 16.66
C PHE A 34 2.51 8.75 16.30
N PRO A 35 2.59 9.67 17.27
CA PRO A 35 2.35 11.08 17.00
C PRO A 35 3.51 11.69 16.21
N ALA A 36 3.19 12.55 15.23
CA ALA A 36 4.17 13.24 14.38
C ALA A 36 5.26 14.01 15.16
N ARG A 37 4.95 14.47 16.39
CA ARG A 37 5.95 15.12 17.26
C ARG A 37 7.21 14.29 17.51
N LEU A 38 7.14 12.95 17.45
CA LEU A 38 8.29 12.08 17.65
C LEU A 38 9.27 12.16 16.47
N VAL A 39 8.78 12.04 15.24
CA VAL A 39 9.66 12.21 14.06
C VAL A 39 10.19 13.64 13.95
N LEU A 40 9.43 14.63 14.42
CA LEU A 40 9.89 16.03 14.47
C LEU A 40 11.07 16.26 15.45
N ARG A 41 11.32 15.36 16.41
CA ARG A 41 12.56 15.40 17.23
C ARG A 41 13.82 15.23 16.36
N LEU A 42 13.70 14.55 15.23
CA LEU A 42 14.79 14.35 14.26
C LEU A 42 14.96 15.53 13.29
N ALA A 43 14.07 16.52 13.32
CA ALA A 43 14.18 17.69 12.46
C ALA A 43 15.42 18.52 12.80
N ALA A 44 16.07 19.09 11.78
CA ALA A 44 17.29 19.88 11.90
C ALA A 44 17.11 21.28 11.27
N PRO A 45 16.17 22.10 11.79
CA PRO A 45 15.77 23.36 11.16
C PRO A 45 16.93 24.36 11.07
N ALA A 46 17.82 24.40 12.06
CA ALA A 46 18.96 25.32 12.04
C ALA A 46 19.95 24.97 10.91
N THR A 47 20.20 23.68 10.67
CA THR A 47 21.00 23.22 9.53
C THR A 47 20.33 23.58 8.22
N SER A 48 19.02 23.38 8.08
CA SER A 48 18.26 23.76 6.88
C SER A 48 18.34 25.27 6.60
N GLU A 49 18.13 26.12 7.61
CA GLU A 49 18.21 27.57 7.46
C GLU A 49 19.63 28.05 7.09
N ALA A 50 20.67 27.45 7.69
CA ALA A 50 22.06 27.73 7.35
C ALA A 50 22.41 27.26 5.93
N ALA A 51 21.91 26.10 5.51
CA ALA A 51 22.07 25.60 4.15
C ALA A 51 21.40 26.51 3.12
N ASP A 52 20.15 26.94 3.38
CA ASP A 52 19.44 27.89 2.52
C ASP A 52 20.17 29.23 2.42
N ARG A 53 20.80 29.69 3.52
CA ARG A 53 21.64 30.90 3.52
C ARG A 53 22.86 30.73 2.60
N VAL A 54 23.53 29.58 2.65
CA VAL A 54 24.64 29.25 1.75
C VAL A 54 24.17 29.24 0.30
N LEU A 55 23.06 28.57 0.00
CA LEU A 55 22.49 28.51 -1.36
C LEU A 55 22.15 29.91 -1.91
N ARG A 56 21.49 30.76 -1.10
CA ARG A 56 21.22 32.16 -1.47
C ARG A 56 22.48 32.96 -1.75
N LEU A 57 23.55 32.75 -0.96
CA LEU A 57 24.83 33.43 -1.16
C LEU A 57 25.58 32.92 -2.39
N GLU A 58 25.47 31.63 -2.73
CA GLU A 58 26.02 31.06 -3.96
C GLU A 58 25.33 31.64 -5.20
N GLU A 59 24.01 31.73 -5.18
CA GLU A 59 23.22 32.35 -6.23
C GLU A 59 23.58 33.84 -6.40
N ALA A 60 23.61 34.60 -5.30
CA ALA A 60 24.00 36.00 -5.30
C ALA A 60 25.43 36.20 -5.82
N LEU A 61 26.37 35.34 -5.43
CA LEU A 61 27.75 35.38 -5.93
C LEU A 61 27.80 35.11 -7.44
N GLY A 62 26.98 34.18 -7.93
CA GLY A 62 26.81 33.91 -9.36
C GLY A 62 26.33 35.12 -10.14
N ALA A 63 25.29 35.79 -9.66
CA ALA A 63 24.74 37.01 -10.26
C ALA A 63 25.75 38.17 -10.23
N LEU A 64 26.43 38.38 -9.10
CA LEU A 64 27.46 39.41 -8.95
C LEU A 64 28.66 39.15 -9.86
N ARG A 65 29.03 37.89 -10.09
CA ARG A 65 30.08 37.53 -11.03
C ARG A 65 29.69 37.87 -12.46
N ALA A 66 28.44 37.62 -12.86
CA ALA A 66 27.93 38.01 -14.17
C ALA A 66 27.94 39.55 -14.33
N ALA A 67 27.48 40.29 -13.31
CA ALA A 67 27.52 41.75 -13.31
C ALA A 67 28.95 42.30 -13.36
N ALA A 68 29.89 41.70 -12.62
CA ALA A 68 31.31 42.07 -12.65
C ALA A 68 31.94 41.79 -14.03
N LEU A 69 31.56 40.69 -14.68
CA LEU A 69 32.02 40.38 -16.04
C LEU A 69 31.49 41.41 -17.05
N GLN A 70 30.22 41.80 -16.92
CA GLN A 70 29.63 42.85 -17.75
C GLN A 70 30.34 44.19 -17.54
N ALA A 71 30.60 44.60 -16.29
CA ALA A 71 31.33 45.84 -16.00
C ALA A 71 32.74 45.84 -16.62
N VAL A 72 33.42 44.68 -16.66
CA VAL A 72 34.73 44.54 -17.33
C VAL A 72 34.59 44.65 -18.85
N HIS A 73 33.57 44.06 -19.46
CA HIS A 73 33.29 44.24 -20.88
C HIS A 73 33.02 45.72 -21.22
N ASP A 74 32.17 46.39 -20.45
CA ASP A 74 31.84 47.80 -20.65
C ASP A 74 33.10 48.69 -20.52
N ALA A 75 33.96 48.40 -19.54
CA ALA A 75 35.24 49.13 -19.37
C ALA A 75 36.21 48.89 -20.54
N LEU A 76 36.27 47.67 -21.08
CA LEU A 76 37.06 47.37 -22.28
C LEU A 76 36.52 48.08 -23.52
N ASP A 77 35.20 48.22 -23.64
CA ASP A 77 34.55 48.94 -24.73
C ASP A 77 34.76 50.46 -24.64
N VAL A 78 34.76 51.04 -23.43
CA VAL A 78 35.17 52.44 -23.20
C VAL A 78 36.60 52.66 -23.68
N LEU A 79 37.57 51.80 -23.32
CA LEU A 79 38.95 51.92 -23.79
C LEU A 79 39.07 51.86 -25.33
N ARG A 80 38.20 51.09 -26.01
CA ARG A 80 38.15 51.07 -27.48
C ARG A 80 37.60 52.37 -28.04
N ARG A 81 36.52 52.90 -27.47
CA ARG A 81 35.88 54.15 -27.90
C ARG A 81 36.79 55.36 -27.73
N ASP A 82 37.53 55.42 -26.62
CA ASP A 82 38.37 56.57 -26.26
C ASP A 82 39.76 56.53 -26.94
N GLY A 83 40.03 55.54 -27.80
CA GLY A 83 41.33 55.39 -28.48
C GLY A 83 42.47 54.87 -27.60
N LEU A 84 42.18 54.49 -26.35
CA LEU A 84 43.15 54.06 -25.34
C LEU A 84 43.50 52.56 -25.41
N TRP A 85 43.09 51.86 -26.46
CA TRP A 85 43.30 50.40 -26.58
C TRP A 85 44.78 49.97 -26.64
N ALA A 86 45.65 50.84 -27.16
CA ALA A 86 47.09 50.60 -27.23
C ALA A 86 47.78 50.70 -25.86
N GLU A 87 47.12 51.29 -24.85
CA GLU A 87 47.64 51.45 -23.51
C GLU A 87 47.61 50.11 -22.75
N ALA A 88 48.69 49.35 -22.89
CA ALA A 88 48.83 48.04 -22.27
C ALA A 88 48.67 48.08 -20.73
N GLY A 89 48.97 49.21 -20.09
CA GLY A 89 48.78 49.47 -18.66
C GLY A 89 47.32 49.45 -18.22
N LEU A 90 46.40 49.97 -19.05
CA LEU A 90 44.96 49.98 -18.76
C LEU A 90 44.25 48.70 -19.23
N ARG A 91 44.65 48.17 -20.39
CA ARG A 91 44.00 46.99 -21.01
C ARG A 91 44.32 45.67 -20.31
N ARG A 92 45.60 45.41 -20.00
CA ARG A 92 46.04 44.09 -19.47
C ARG A 92 45.39 43.75 -18.12
N PRO A 93 45.23 44.68 -17.16
CA PRO A 93 44.52 44.40 -15.90
C PRO A 93 43.05 43.99 -16.11
N LEU A 94 42.32 44.67 -16.99
CA LEU A 94 40.92 44.32 -17.30
C LEU A 94 40.80 42.94 -17.96
N MET A 95 41.68 42.61 -18.91
CA MET A 95 41.71 41.26 -19.51
C MET A 95 42.02 40.16 -18.48
N LYS A 96 42.93 40.42 -17.53
CA LYS A 96 43.21 39.48 -16.43
C LYS A 96 42.03 39.34 -15.48
N ALA A 97 41.32 40.42 -15.18
CA ALA A 97 40.11 40.38 -14.37
C ALA A 97 38.99 39.58 -15.05
N MET A 98 38.79 39.77 -16.36
CA MET A 98 37.88 38.96 -17.18
C MET A 98 38.23 37.47 -17.10
N GLN A 99 39.50 37.11 -17.32
CA GLN A 99 39.96 35.71 -17.22
C GLN A 99 39.74 35.12 -15.82
N ALA A 100 39.98 35.90 -14.76
CA ALA A 100 39.74 35.48 -13.39
C ALA A 100 38.24 35.21 -13.14
N LEU A 101 37.36 36.12 -13.56
CA LEU A 101 35.91 36.01 -13.41
C LEU A 101 35.35 34.81 -14.20
N THR A 102 35.76 34.64 -15.46
CA THR A 102 35.39 33.47 -16.28
C THR A 102 35.86 32.17 -15.62
N GLY A 103 37.05 32.18 -15.01
CA GLY A 103 37.59 31.06 -14.23
C GLY A 103 37.03 30.90 -12.82
N GLY A 104 36.02 31.70 -12.41
CA GLY A 104 35.41 31.61 -11.08
C GLY A 104 36.29 32.12 -9.92
N LYS A 105 37.36 32.86 -10.22
CA LYS A 105 38.29 33.44 -9.25
C LYS A 105 37.95 34.91 -8.99
N LEU A 106 38.37 35.40 -7.82
CA LEU A 106 38.28 36.83 -7.51
C LEU A 106 39.30 37.62 -8.36
N PRO A 107 38.89 38.67 -9.07
CA PRO A 107 39.82 39.54 -9.77
C PRO A 107 40.65 40.34 -8.77
N ARG A 108 41.90 40.66 -9.15
CA ARG A 108 42.72 41.66 -8.44
C ARG A 108 42.12 43.04 -8.64
N ASP A 109 42.50 43.99 -7.78
CA ASP A 109 42.11 45.38 -8.00
C ASP A 109 42.66 45.90 -9.32
N VAL A 110 41.79 46.59 -10.04
CA VAL A 110 42.06 47.22 -11.33
C VAL A 110 41.76 48.71 -11.17
N GLU A 111 42.61 49.57 -11.70
CA GLU A 111 42.41 51.02 -11.77
C GLU A 111 41.33 51.38 -12.80
N ALA A 112 40.10 50.92 -12.55
CA ALA A 112 38.92 51.18 -13.36
C ALA A 112 37.73 51.48 -12.43
N PRO A 113 37.36 52.76 -12.23
CA PRO A 113 36.30 53.15 -11.30
C PRO A 113 34.95 52.46 -11.57
N SER A 114 34.64 52.14 -12.83
CA SER A 114 33.42 51.43 -13.23
C SER A 114 33.35 49.99 -12.73
N CYS A 115 34.49 49.32 -12.53
CA CYS A 115 34.56 47.93 -12.08
C CYS A 115 34.63 47.80 -10.55
N ALA A 116 35.11 48.84 -9.86
CA ALA A 116 35.40 48.79 -8.43
C ALA A 116 34.18 48.42 -7.54
N PRO A 117 32.96 48.95 -7.77
CA PRO A 117 31.79 48.56 -6.98
C PRO A 117 31.42 47.08 -7.14
N ALA A 118 31.48 46.56 -8.37
CA ALA A 118 31.17 45.16 -8.66
C ALA A 118 32.20 44.21 -8.03
N PHE A 119 33.49 44.57 -8.08
CA PHE A 119 34.55 43.76 -7.45
C PHE A 119 34.48 43.79 -5.93
N ALA A 120 34.16 44.95 -5.33
CA ALA A 120 33.96 45.06 -3.89
C ALA A 120 32.76 44.22 -3.42
N ALA A 121 31.62 44.29 -4.12
CA ALA A 121 30.43 43.49 -3.82
C ALA A 121 30.72 41.98 -3.95
N LEU A 122 31.47 41.58 -4.98
CA LEU A 122 31.87 40.18 -5.19
C LEU A 122 32.77 39.66 -4.05
N ARG A 123 33.79 40.43 -3.64
CA ARG A 123 34.67 40.07 -2.52
C ARG A 123 33.93 39.99 -1.19
N ALA A 124 33.07 40.98 -0.91
CA ALA A 124 32.26 41.01 0.31
C ALA A 124 31.31 39.80 0.38
N THR A 125 30.63 39.47 -0.73
CA THR A 125 29.72 38.32 -0.79
C THR A 125 30.48 37.00 -0.69
N ARG A 126 31.69 36.89 -1.29
CA ARG A 126 32.54 35.71 -1.14
C ARG A 126 32.96 35.50 0.31
N ALA A 127 33.37 36.56 1.01
CA ALA A 127 33.72 36.47 2.43
C ALA A 127 32.52 36.04 3.29
N ARG A 128 31.32 36.58 3.02
CA ARG A 128 30.06 36.15 3.68
C ARG A 128 29.74 34.69 3.40
N LEU A 129 29.95 34.21 2.18
CA LEU A 129 29.75 32.80 1.80
C LEU A 129 30.69 31.86 2.57
N GLU A 130 31.98 32.18 2.67
CA GLU A 130 32.92 31.34 3.45
C GLU A 130 32.57 31.32 4.94
N ALA A 131 32.18 32.47 5.50
CA ALA A 131 31.69 32.54 6.89
C ALA A 131 30.41 31.69 7.08
N ALA A 132 29.44 31.80 6.18
CA ALA A 132 28.20 31.01 6.22
C ALA A 132 28.45 29.50 6.08
N ARG A 133 29.45 29.09 5.28
CA ARG A 133 29.86 27.68 5.17
C ARG A 133 30.49 27.16 6.46
N ALA A 134 31.36 27.95 7.10
CA ALA A 134 31.95 27.59 8.38
C ALA A 134 30.87 27.49 9.49
N GLU A 135 29.92 28.42 9.49
CA GLU A 135 28.77 28.40 10.40
C GLU A 135 27.88 27.17 10.15
N LEU A 136 27.54 26.87 8.90
CA LEU A 136 26.78 25.66 8.52
C LEU A 136 27.47 24.38 9.03
N ALA A 137 28.79 24.25 8.83
CA ALA A 137 29.53 23.08 9.29
C ALA A 137 29.43 22.90 10.83
N LYS A 138 29.54 24.00 11.58
CA LYS A 138 29.39 23.99 13.05
C LYS A 138 27.97 23.62 13.49
N ILE A 139 26.95 24.24 12.89
CA ILE A 139 25.54 23.98 13.20
C ILE A 139 25.19 22.52 12.86
N HIS A 140 25.60 22.05 11.68
CA HIS A 140 25.35 20.69 11.24
C HIS A 140 25.97 19.66 12.19
N GLN A 141 27.22 19.87 12.63
CA GLN A 141 27.86 18.97 13.59
C GLN A 141 27.12 18.91 14.93
N ALA A 142 26.65 20.06 15.43
CA ALA A 142 25.88 20.12 16.68
C ALA A 142 24.52 19.42 16.54
N GLU A 143 23.80 19.64 15.44
CA GLU A 143 22.50 18.99 15.20
C GLU A 143 22.63 17.49 14.94
N VAL A 144 23.69 17.03 14.27
CA VAL A 144 23.98 15.59 14.13
C VAL A 144 24.15 14.94 15.49
N ALA A 145 24.92 15.55 16.41
CA ALA A 145 25.10 15.02 17.76
C ALA A 145 23.77 14.96 18.53
N ARG A 146 22.95 16.02 18.43
CA ARG A 146 21.62 16.06 19.06
C ARG A 146 20.70 14.98 18.50
N VAL A 147 20.55 14.90 17.18
CA VAL A 147 19.67 13.92 16.51
C VAL A 147 20.13 12.48 16.78
N SER A 148 21.45 12.22 16.78
CA SER A 148 21.98 10.91 17.21
C SER A 148 21.61 10.57 18.67
N GLY A 149 21.53 11.56 19.55
CA GLY A 149 21.03 11.40 20.93
C GLY A 149 19.54 11.05 20.96
N GLU A 150 18.72 11.80 20.22
CA GLU A 150 17.27 11.55 20.12
C GLU A 150 16.97 10.15 19.57
N ILE A 151 17.71 9.69 18.55
CA ILE A 151 17.55 8.34 18.00
C ILE A 151 17.89 7.28 19.06
N ALA A 152 18.94 7.49 19.86
CA ALA A 152 19.30 6.57 20.94
C ALA A 152 18.25 6.54 22.05
N ASP A 153 17.64 7.68 22.39
CA ASP A 153 16.51 7.74 23.33
C ASP A 153 15.31 6.95 22.79
N ILE A 154 14.95 7.17 21.52
CA ILE A 154 13.81 6.49 20.87
C ILE A 154 14.06 4.98 20.75
N ALA A 155 15.30 4.55 20.50
CA ALA A 155 15.68 3.13 20.46
C ALA A 155 15.50 2.40 21.81
N GLN A 156 15.40 3.15 22.92
CA GLN A 156 15.10 2.63 24.26
C GLN A 156 13.60 2.61 24.57
N GLU A 157 12.75 3.32 23.81
CA GLU A 157 11.32 3.42 24.09
C GLU A 157 10.59 2.09 23.81
N ASP A 158 9.89 1.56 24.81
CA ASP A 158 9.23 0.24 24.72
C ASP A 158 8.23 0.15 23.57
N LEU A 159 7.38 1.16 23.39
CA LEU A 159 6.41 1.20 22.29
C LEU A 159 7.11 1.12 20.92
N PHE A 160 8.22 1.84 20.73
CA PHE A 160 8.96 1.81 19.48
C PHE A 160 9.58 0.43 19.24
N ARG A 161 10.20 -0.15 20.27
CA ARG A 161 10.78 -1.49 20.22
C ARG A 161 9.72 -2.55 19.91
N GLU A 162 8.56 -2.49 20.56
CA GLU A 162 7.42 -3.38 20.30
C GLU A 162 6.97 -3.31 18.83
N ALA A 163 6.81 -2.10 18.28
CA ALA A 163 6.41 -1.91 16.88
C ALA A 163 7.44 -2.48 15.88
N VAL A 164 8.73 -2.33 16.17
CA VAL A 164 9.81 -2.92 15.35
C VAL A 164 9.87 -4.43 15.52
N LEU A 165 9.65 -4.99 16.71
CA LEU A 165 9.60 -6.44 16.95
C LEU A 165 8.56 -7.13 16.06
N TRP A 166 7.35 -6.57 15.97
CA TRP A 166 6.29 -7.10 15.11
C TRP A 166 6.68 -7.16 13.62
N GLN A 167 7.57 -6.28 13.16
CA GLN A 167 7.97 -6.22 11.75
C GLN A 167 9.32 -6.87 11.44
N ASN A 168 10.27 -6.78 12.36
CA ASN A 168 11.66 -7.17 12.17
C ASN A 168 12.40 -7.33 13.50
N ARG A 169 12.25 -8.49 14.14
CA ARG A 169 12.99 -8.86 15.36
C ARG A 169 14.51 -8.67 15.25
N HIS A 170 15.09 -8.98 14.08
CA HIS A 170 16.53 -8.85 13.89
C HIS A 170 17.02 -7.40 13.96
N ALA A 171 16.22 -6.43 13.51
CA ALA A 171 16.55 -5.01 13.64
C ALA A 171 16.60 -4.55 15.11
N VAL A 172 15.76 -5.14 15.97
CA VAL A 172 15.78 -4.84 17.41
C VAL A 172 17.09 -5.36 18.02
N GLU A 173 17.38 -6.64 17.81
CA GLU A 173 18.59 -7.32 18.33
C GLU A 173 19.91 -6.68 17.87
N THR A 174 19.96 -6.21 16.61
CA THR A 174 21.23 -5.78 16.00
C THR A 174 21.41 -4.27 15.94
N ALA A 175 20.34 -3.50 15.72
CA ALA A 175 20.42 -2.06 15.56
C ALA A 175 19.92 -1.32 16.80
N LEU A 176 18.73 -1.62 17.30
CA LEU A 176 18.16 -0.87 18.43
C LEU A 176 18.93 -1.15 19.73
N ASP A 177 19.35 -2.39 19.97
CA ASP A 177 20.15 -2.73 21.16
C ASP A 177 21.52 -2.03 21.14
N GLU A 178 22.17 -1.94 19.98
CA GLU A 178 23.44 -1.22 19.82
C GLU A 178 23.25 0.30 20.03
N LEU A 179 22.17 0.88 19.50
CA LEU A 179 21.85 2.30 19.67
C LEU A 179 21.50 2.62 21.14
N ALA A 180 20.73 1.76 21.79
CA ALA A 180 20.34 1.88 23.18
C ALA A 180 21.54 1.86 24.14
N ALA A 181 22.62 1.16 23.79
CA ALA A 181 23.87 1.13 24.55
C ALA A 181 24.69 2.45 24.50
N ARG A 182 24.29 3.42 23.66
CA ARG A 182 24.92 4.75 23.52
C ARG A 182 26.45 4.71 23.35
N PRO A 183 26.98 4.03 22.33
CA PRO A 183 28.42 4.02 22.07
C PRO A 183 28.95 5.45 21.82
N THR A 184 30.22 5.70 22.17
CA THR A 184 30.82 7.05 22.09
C THR A 184 31.21 7.47 20.68
N ALA A 185 31.51 6.52 19.78
CA ALA A 185 31.92 6.79 18.40
C ALA A 185 30.77 6.67 17.39
N ARG A 186 30.71 7.58 16.40
CA ARG A 186 29.77 7.52 15.27
C ARG A 186 30.40 6.87 14.03
N THR A 187 30.54 5.56 14.09
CA THR A 187 31.08 4.74 12.99
C THR A 187 30.11 4.66 11.80
N SER A 188 30.57 4.16 10.65
CA SER A 188 29.69 3.93 9.49
C SER A 188 28.53 2.99 9.79
N ARG A 189 28.78 1.96 10.62
CA ARG A 189 27.76 1.01 11.06
C ARG A 189 26.68 1.69 11.90
N ARG A 190 27.08 2.54 12.87
CA ARG A 190 26.13 3.31 13.66
C ARG A 190 25.26 4.22 12.80
N ARG A 191 25.81 4.86 11.76
CA ARG A 191 25.01 5.68 10.83
C ARG A 191 23.91 4.86 10.15
N GLN A 192 24.24 3.65 9.69
CA GLN A 192 23.27 2.74 9.08
C GLN A 192 22.18 2.33 10.07
N HIS A 193 22.52 2.09 11.34
CA HIS A 193 21.55 1.77 12.39
C HIS A 193 20.65 2.99 12.71
N GLU A 194 21.22 4.20 12.77
CA GLU A 194 20.47 5.44 12.95
C GLU A 194 19.49 5.68 11.78
N GLU A 195 19.92 5.49 10.54
CA GLU A 195 19.07 5.58 9.35
C GLU A 195 17.94 4.54 9.37
N LEU A 196 18.23 3.31 9.81
CA LEU A 196 17.22 2.26 9.97
C LEU A 196 16.16 2.64 11.02
N ALA A 197 16.60 3.07 12.21
CA ALA A 197 15.70 3.49 13.28
C ALA A 197 14.85 4.71 12.86
N ALA A 198 15.47 5.71 12.23
CA ALA A 198 14.77 6.88 11.70
C ALA A 198 13.73 6.49 10.63
N SER A 199 14.04 5.53 9.76
CA SER A 199 13.11 5.03 8.74
C SER A 199 11.87 4.35 9.35
N TYR A 200 12.05 3.55 10.40
CA TYR A 200 10.94 2.97 11.15
C TYR A 200 10.11 4.04 11.86
N LEU A 201 10.76 4.98 12.54
CA LEU A 201 10.07 6.07 13.23
C LEU A 201 9.24 6.92 12.26
N GLN A 202 9.83 7.30 11.12
CA GLN A 202 9.13 8.04 10.07
C GLN A 202 7.90 7.25 9.61
N ARG A 203 8.06 5.96 9.30
CA ARG A 203 6.94 5.08 8.91
C ARG A 203 5.81 5.11 9.94
N TYR A 204 6.12 4.95 11.22
CA TYR A 204 5.08 4.86 12.25
C TYR A 204 4.44 6.20 12.61
N CYS A 205 5.11 7.32 12.32
CA CYS A 205 4.62 8.66 12.58
C CYS A 205 3.88 9.31 11.40
N THR A 206 4.16 8.88 10.16
CA THR A 206 3.70 9.60 8.97
C THR A 206 2.97 8.75 7.93
N LYS A 207 2.94 7.42 8.11
CA LYS A 207 2.15 6.54 7.23
C LYS A 207 0.90 6.03 7.94
N ASN A 208 -0.22 6.10 7.25
CA ASN A 208 -1.52 5.58 7.70
C ASN A 208 -1.70 4.12 7.24
N ASP A 209 -0.64 3.32 7.36
CA ASP A 209 -0.68 1.89 7.03
C ASP A 209 -1.50 1.16 8.10
N THR A 210 -2.27 0.17 7.71
CA THR A 210 -3.08 -0.64 8.64
C THR A 210 -2.24 -1.79 9.20
N ILE A 211 -1.55 -1.54 10.33
CA ILE A 211 -0.57 -2.49 10.87
C ILE A 211 -0.45 -2.41 12.41
N GLY A 212 -1.17 -3.30 13.10
CA GLY A 212 -1.16 -3.38 14.57
C GLY A 212 -1.43 -2.04 15.26
N PHE A 213 -0.95 -1.90 16.50
CA PHE A 213 -1.19 -0.68 17.29
C PHE A 213 -0.47 0.57 16.74
N PHE A 214 0.51 0.38 15.87
CA PHE A 214 1.31 1.46 15.26
C PHE A 214 0.79 1.90 13.88
N GLY A 215 -0.34 1.34 13.47
CA GLY A 215 -1.18 1.77 12.37
C GLY A 215 -2.63 1.30 12.57
N PRO A 216 -3.29 1.68 13.67
CA PRO A 216 -4.61 1.15 14.03
C PRO A 216 -5.73 1.81 13.21
N VAL A 217 -6.83 1.10 13.03
CA VAL A 217 -7.99 1.54 12.24
C VAL A 217 -9.16 1.91 13.15
N SER A 218 -9.94 2.93 12.79
CA SER A 218 -11.28 3.15 13.36
C SER A 218 -12.31 3.23 12.26
N PHE A 219 -13.58 3.23 12.66
CA PHE A 219 -14.68 3.63 11.80
C PHE A 219 -15.20 4.98 12.25
N SER A 220 -15.73 5.76 11.32
CA SER A 220 -16.28 7.09 11.56
C SER A 220 -17.59 7.24 10.79
N ASP A 221 -18.48 8.09 11.27
CA ASP A 221 -19.79 8.25 10.65
C ASP A 221 -19.95 9.61 9.98
N LEU A 222 -20.67 9.62 8.86
CA LEU A 222 -21.20 10.81 8.20
C LEU A 222 -22.67 10.99 8.57
N VAL A 223 -22.99 12.18 9.08
CA VAL A 223 -24.36 12.58 9.42
C VAL A 223 -24.84 13.70 8.49
N ASP A 224 -26.15 13.76 8.25
CA ASP A 224 -26.73 14.77 7.36
C ASP A 224 -26.89 16.14 8.04
N GLU A 225 -26.95 16.15 9.36
CA GLU A 225 -27.16 17.33 10.21
C GLU A 225 -26.32 17.23 11.49
N GLY A 226 -25.96 18.38 12.08
CA GLY A 226 -25.21 18.45 13.33
C GLY A 226 -23.96 19.30 13.23
N ASP A 227 -23.04 19.11 14.17
CA ASP A 227 -21.74 19.81 14.17
C ASP A 227 -20.85 19.37 12.99
N PRO A 228 -20.00 20.25 12.44
CA PRO A 228 -19.10 19.89 11.35
C PRO A 228 -18.19 18.70 11.67
N VAL A 229 -17.76 18.61 12.93
CA VAL A 229 -17.02 17.44 13.44
C VAL A 229 -17.21 17.33 14.96
N SER A 230 -17.33 16.08 15.41
CA SER A 230 -17.26 15.69 16.82
C SER A 230 -16.20 14.61 16.98
N VAL A 231 -15.21 14.85 17.84
CA VAL A 231 -14.14 13.90 18.13
C VAL A 231 -14.16 13.52 19.61
N ARG A 232 -14.21 12.21 19.90
CA ARG A 232 -14.06 11.67 21.25
C ARG A 232 -12.93 10.67 21.29
N CYS A 233 -11.80 11.10 21.86
CA CYS A 233 -10.66 10.22 22.12
C CYS A 233 -10.90 9.41 23.39
N GLY A 234 -10.60 8.11 23.37
CA GLY A 234 -10.55 7.32 24.59
C GLY A 234 -9.22 7.49 25.34
N GLU A 235 -9.13 6.89 26.52
CA GLU A 235 -7.99 7.05 27.45
C GLU A 235 -6.66 6.49 26.90
N ASN A 236 -6.74 5.42 26.11
CA ASN A 236 -5.58 4.73 25.51
C ASN A 236 -5.62 4.85 23.98
N LEU A 237 -4.47 4.72 23.29
CA LEU A 237 -4.39 4.81 21.82
C LEU A 237 -5.31 3.80 21.09
N VAL A 238 -5.36 2.58 21.62
CA VAL A 238 -6.02 1.42 21.01
C VAL A 238 -7.09 0.91 21.97
N GLN A 239 -8.29 0.67 21.44
CA GLN A 239 -9.43 0.16 22.19
C GLN A 239 -9.44 -1.37 22.23
N GLN A 240 -8.98 -2.00 21.14
CA GLN A 240 -8.93 -3.45 21.01
C GLN A 240 -7.70 -3.87 20.21
N ARG A 241 -7.01 -4.90 20.69
CA ARG A 241 -5.89 -5.56 20.02
C ARG A 241 -6.27 -7.01 19.81
N THR A 242 -6.08 -7.53 18.60
CA THR A 242 -6.33 -8.93 18.32
C THR A 242 -5.16 -9.51 17.53
N VAL A 243 -4.59 -10.60 18.04
CA VAL A 243 -3.56 -11.37 17.33
C VAL A 243 -4.25 -12.51 16.58
N TYR A 244 -4.04 -12.56 15.27
CA TYR A 244 -4.57 -13.60 14.38
C TYR A 244 -3.45 -14.47 13.84
N PHE A 245 -3.77 -15.70 13.44
CA PHE A 245 -2.85 -16.50 12.65
C PHE A 245 -2.81 -16.01 11.21
N GLU A 246 -1.61 -16.00 10.64
CA GLU A 246 -1.45 -15.95 9.20
C GLU A 246 -1.98 -17.25 8.59
N SER A 247 -2.75 -17.19 7.50
CA SER A 247 -3.45 -18.39 6.98
C SER A 247 -2.50 -19.55 6.68
N TRP A 248 -1.30 -19.25 6.16
CA TRP A 248 -0.30 -20.27 5.84
C TRP A 248 0.18 -21.06 7.07
N CYS A 249 0.15 -20.46 8.27
CA CYS A 249 0.51 -21.14 9.52
C CYS A 249 -0.49 -22.28 9.80
N ILE A 250 -1.78 -22.01 9.65
CA ILE A 250 -2.83 -23.00 9.83
C ILE A 250 -2.86 -24.00 8.67
N ASP A 251 -2.58 -23.57 7.43
CA ASP A 251 -2.46 -24.47 6.29
C ASP A 251 -1.32 -25.49 6.48
N ALA A 252 -0.17 -25.06 6.99
CA ALA A 252 0.96 -25.96 7.26
C ALA A 252 0.63 -26.98 8.37
N LEU A 253 -0.06 -26.55 9.43
CA LEU A 253 -0.56 -27.46 10.45
C LEU A 253 -1.59 -28.45 9.86
N ALA A 254 -2.52 -27.94 9.04
CA ALA A 254 -3.54 -28.74 8.36
C ALA A 254 -2.89 -29.82 7.47
N GLU A 255 -1.86 -29.45 6.71
CA GLU A 255 -1.13 -30.37 5.85
C GLU A 255 -0.45 -31.48 6.67
N THR A 256 0.25 -31.12 7.75
CA THR A 256 0.96 -32.10 8.58
C THR A 256 -0.01 -33.05 9.29
N LEU A 257 -1.07 -32.54 9.91
CA LEU A 257 -2.07 -33.38 10.57
C LEU A 257 -2.82 -34.25 9.54
N GLY A 258 -3.18 -33.67 8.39
CA GLY A 258 -3.89 -34.33 7.30
C GLY A 258 -3.15 -35.49 6.64
N ARG A 259 -1.85 -35.69 6.92
CA ARG A 259 -1.09 -36.88 6.51
C ARG A 259 -1.50 -38.14 7.27
N ASN A 260 -2.13 -38.01 8.44
CA ASN A 260 -2.66 -39.16 9.18
C ASN A 260 -3.85 -39.79 8.42
N PRO A 261 -3.72 -41.04 7.91
CA PRO A 261 -4.78 -41.69 7.15
C PRO A 261 -6.08 -41.86 7.95
N ALA A 262 -6.00 -41.95 9.29
CA ALA A 262 -7.17 -42.08 10.15
C ALA A 262 -8.11 -40.86 10.09
N LEU A 263 -7.62 -39.69 9.64
CA LEU A 263 -8.47 -38.51 9.45
C LEU A 263 -9.32 -38.59 8.19
N ARG A 264 -8.91 -39.37 7.17
CA ARG A 264 -9.53 -39.39 5.85
C ARG A 264 -11.07 -39.53 5.86
N PRO A 265 -11.68 -40.45 6.64
CA PRO A 265 -13.14 -40.55 6.72
C PRO A 265 -13.84 -39.27 7.21
N TRP A 266 -13.14 -38.45 7.97
CA TRP A 266 -13.66 -37.22 8.60
C TRP A 266 -13.38 -35.97 7.77
N LEU A 267 -12.77 -36.11 6.59
CA LEU A 267 -12.49 -35.01 5.68
C LEU A 267 -13.49 -34.99 4.53
N ALA A 268 -13.87 -33.79 4.08
CA ALA A 268 -14.80 -33.62 2.99
C ALA A 268 -14.07 -33.59 1.63
N PRO A 269 -14.24 -34.61 0.76
CA PRO A 269 -13.71 -34.57 -0.59
C PRO A 269 -14.47 -33.53 -1.43
N ARG A 270 -13.77 -32.90 -2.37
CA ARG A 270 -14.37 -31.96 -3.31
C ARG A 270 -13.88 -32.11 -4.74
N LEU A 271 -14.76 -31.83 -5.68
CA LEU A 271 -14.37 -31.64 -7.08
C LEU A 271 -13.43 -30.43 -7.21
N LYS A 272 -12.35 -30.59 -7.98
CA LYS A 272 -11.50 -29.44 -8.31
C LYS A 272 -12.30 -28.45 -9.15
N SER A 273 -12.18 -27.16 -8.83
CA SER A 273 -12.93 -26.08 -9.47
C SER A 273 -12.67 -25.91 -10.96
N SER A 274 -11.62 -26.55 -11.49
CA SER A 274 -11.31 -26.60 -12.91
C SER A 274 -12.11 -27.67 -13.67
N PHE A 275 -12.87 -28.51 -12.97
CA PHE A 275 -13.73 -29.54 -13.53
C PHE A 275 -15.20 -29.19 -13.30
N TYR A 276 -16.05 -29.69 -14.18
CA TYR A 276 -17.50 -29.51 -14.11
C TYR A 276 -18.17 -30.84 -14.46
N LEU A 277 -19.18 -31.23 -13.69
CA LEU A 277 -19.94 -32.46 -13.92
C LEU A 277 -21.35 -32.09 -14.40
N ASP A 278 -21.74 -32.61 -15.57
CA ASP A 278 -23.10 -32.52 -16.11
C ASP A 278 -23.69 -33.92 -16.28
N GLY A 279 -24.60 -34.30 -15.39
CA GLY A 279 -25.06 -35.70 -15.27
C GLY A 279 -23.89 -36.64 -15.00
N GLN A 280 -23.58 -37.52 -15.97
CA GLN A 280 -22.42 -38.42 -15.92
C GLN A 280 -21.21 -37.91 -16.71
N THR A 281 -21.33 -36.76 -17.36
CA THR A 281 -20.28 -36.23 -18.23
C THR A 281 -19.37 -35.29 -17.46
N LEU A 282 -18.11 -35.69 -17.28
CA LEU A 282 -17.08 -34.87 -16.64
C LEU A 282 -16.34 -34.02 -17.68
N HIS A 283 -16.51 -32.71 -17.57
CA HIS A 283 -15.76 -31.71 -18.31
C HIS A 283 -14.43 -31.45 -17.59
N ARG A 284 -13.33 -31.56 -18.34
CA ARG A 284 -11.96 -31.52 -17.81
C ARG A 284 -11.18 -30.39 -18.47
N PRO A 285 -10.23 -29.76 -17.75
CA PRO A 285 -9.33 -28.77 -18.34
C PRO A 285 -8.65 -29.27 -19.61
N PHE A 286 -8.76 -28.50 -20.70
CA PHE A 286 -8.06 -28.73 -21.97
C PHE A 286 -8.30 -30.10 -22.63
N GLY A 287 -9.32 -30.84 -22.20
CA GLY A 287 -9.59 -32.21 -22.66
C GLY A 287 -11.03 -32.39 -23.11
N LYS A 288 -11.27 -33.44 -23.91
CA LYS A 288 -12.63 -33.82 -24.26
C LYS A 288 -13.40 -34.27 -23.00
N PRO A 289 -14.69 -33.91 -22.88
CA PRO A 289 -15.55 -34.46 -21.84
C PRO A 289 -15.53 -35.99 -21.86
N VAL A 290 -15.65 -36.59 -20.68
CA VAL A 290 -15.66 -38.06 -20.53
C VAL A 290 -16.91 -38.46 -19.80
N VAL A 291 -17.62 -39.45 -20.34
CA VAL A 291 -18.72 -40.11 -19.65
C VAL A 291 -18.12 -41.00 -18.57
N LEU A 292 -18.43 -40.71 -17.31
CA LEU A 292 -17.99 -41.49 -16.18
C LEU A 292 -18.98 -42.63 -15.90
N PRO A 293 -18.51 -43.74 -15.32
CA PRO A 293 -19.41 -44.73 -14.73
C PRO A 293 -20.35 -44.08 -13.71
N GLU A 294 -21.58 -44.60 -13.62
CA GLU A 294 -22.63 -44.06 -12.75
C GLU A 294 -22.19 -43.87 -11.30
N ALA A 295 -21.46 -44.84 -10.72
CA ALA A 295 -20.91 -44.73 -9.37
C ALA A 295 -19.97 -43.54 -9.18
N GLN A 296 -19.10 -43.25 -10.18
CA GLN A 296 -18.19 -42.12 -10.13
C GLN A 296 -18.94 -40.78 -10.23
N ALA A 297 -19.90 -40.69 -11.15
CA ALA A 297 -20.72 -39.49 -11.31
C ALA A 297 -21.53 -39.19 -10.04
N CYS A 298 -22.20 -40.21 -9.47
CA CYS A 298 -22.97 -40.10 -8.24
C CYS A 298 -22.11 -39.67 -7.04
N LEU A 299 -20.88 -40.18 -6.93
CA LEU A 299 -19.92 -39.76 -5.90
C LEU A 299 -19.50 -38.31 -6.12
N ILE A 300 -19.01 -37.94 -7.31
CA ILE A 300 -18.51 -36.60 -7.61
C ILE A 300 -19.61 -35.54 -7.40
N ALA A 301 -20.85 -35.83 -7.78
CA ALA A 301 -21.99 -34.93 -7.60
C ALA A 301 -22.25 -34.58 -6.12
N ARG A 302 -21.83 -35.44 -5.19
CA ARG A 302 -21.97 -35.24 -3.73
C ARG A 302 -20.67 -34.73 -3.08
N CYS A 303 -19.55 -34.69 -3.80
CA CYS A 303 -18.26 -34.14 -3.34
C CYS A 303 -18.23 -32.60 -3.44
N ASP A 304 -18.97 -31.93 -2.57
CA ASP A 304 -19.09 -30.47 -2.51
C ASP A 304 -18.05 -29.79 -1.59
N GLY A 305 -17.22 -30.58 -0.90
CA GLY A 305 -16.25 -30.10 0.09
C GLY A 305 -16.85 -29.73 1.44
N ARG A 306 -18.12 -30.06 1.68
CA ARG A 306 -18.81 -29.85 2.96
C ARG A 306 -19.15 -31.18 3.64
N ARG A 307 -19.58 -32.18 2.87
CA ARG A 307 -19.93 -33.50 3.42
C ARG A 307 -18.69 -34.37 3.59
N ILE A 308 -18.50 -34.94 4.79
CA ILE A 308 -17.35 -35.79 5.10
C ILE A 308 -17.42 -37.13 4.37
N ALA A 309 -16.26 -37.74 4.09
CA ALA A 309 -16.17 -38.99 3.34
C ALA A 309 -16.98 -40.14 3.98
N ARG A 310 -17.05 -40.20 5.32
CA ARG A 310 -17.84 -41.21 6.03
C ARG A 310 -19.33 -41.10 5.78
N ASP A 311 -19.88 -39.88 5.82
CA ASP A 311 -21.29 -39.65 5.56
C ASP A 311 -21.62 -39.90 4.09
N LEU A 312 -20.70 -39.49 3.19
CA LEU A 312 -20.79 -39.83 1.77
C LEU A 312 -20.80 -41.34 1.53
N ALA A 313 -19.93 -42.09 2.20
CA ALA A 313 -19.86 -43.53 2.07
C ALA A 313 -21.16 -44.21 2.52
N ARG A 314 -21.64 -43.84 3.72
CA ARG A 314 -22.91 -44.30 4.27
C ARG A 314 -24.08 -44.05 3.33
N ASP A 315 -24.20 -42.84 2.79
CA ASP A 315 -25.29 -42.44 1.91
C ASP A 315 -25.23 -43.21 0.58
N LEU A 316 -24.05 -43.38 0.00
CA LEU A 316 -23.86 -44.07 -1.28
C LEU A 316 -24.07 -45.58 -1.17
N VAL A 317 -23.67 -46.20 -0.06
CA VAL A 317 -23.89 -47.63 0.20
C VAL A 317 -25.37 -47.91 0.49
N ALA A 318 -26.08 -46.98 1.11
CA ALA A 318 -27.52 -47.09 1.35
C ALA A 318 -28.35 -46.91 0.05
N ASP A 319 -27.81 -46.21 -0.95
CA ASP A 319 -28.46 -45.96 -2.23
C ASP A 319 -28.34 -47.18 -3.16
N ARG A 320 -29.42 -47.98 -3.25
CA ARG A 320 -29.47 -49.18 -4.10
C ARG A 320 -29.26 -48.92 -5.59
N ALA A 321 -29.39 -47.68 -6.05
CA ALA A 321 -29.11 -47.32 -7.43
C ALA A 321 -27.60 -47.22 -7.71
N VAL A 322 -26.76 -47.11 -6.68
CA VAL A 322 -25.30 -46.98 -6.84
C VAL A 322 -24.64 -48.35 -6.60
N PRO A 323 -23.80 -48.86 -7.52
CA PRO A 323 -23.14 -50.15 -7.37
C PRO A 323 -21.90 -50.06 -6.44
N LEU A 324 -22.11 -49.63 -5.20
CA LEU A 324 -21.10 -49.56 -4.14
C LEU A 324 -21.66 -50.25 -2.89
N ALA A 325 -21.02 -51.32 -2.42
CA ALA A 325 -21.52 -52.18 -1.36
C ALA A 325 -20.87 -51.91 0.00
N THR A 326 -19.68 -51.30 0.05
CA THR A 326 -18.96 -51.02 1.30
C THR A 326 -18.34 -49.63 1.35
N ASP A 327 -18.09 -49.14 2.56
CA ASP A 327 -17.39 -47.86 2.77
C ASP A 327 -15.98 -47.88 2.15
N GLU A 328 -15.28 -49.00 2.23
CA GLU A 328 -13.94 -49.18 1.64
C GLU A 328 -13.94 -49.08 0.11
N GLU A 329 -15.02 -49.48 -0.56
CA GLU A 329 -15.17 -49.27 -2.01
C GLU A 329 -15.31 -47.79 -2.34
N VAL A 330 -16.10 -47.05 -1.55
CA VAL A 330 -16.25 -45.59 -1.70
C VAL A 330 -14.92 -44.88 -1.46
N TYR A 331 -14.20 -45.22 -0.39
CA TYR A 331 -12.91 -44.59 -0.08
C TYR A 331 -11.84 -44.85 -1.15
N ARG A 332 -11.76 -46.08 -1.68
CA ARG A 332 -10.87 -46.40 -2.81
C ARG A 332 -11.22 -45.57 -4.05
N LEU A 333 -12.51 -45.41 -4.33
CA LEU A 333 -12.96 -44.60 -5.46
C LEU A 333 -12.58 -43.12 -5.31
N ILE A 334 -12.73 -42.55 -4.11
CA ILE A 334 -12.25 -41.19 -3.81
C ILE A 334 -10.74 -41.10 -4.01
N GLU A 335 -9.98 -42.09 -3.54
CA GLU A 335 -8.52 -42.14 -3.66
C GLU A 335 -8.07 -42.19 -5.13
N ASP A 336 -8.70 -43.02 -5.95
CA ASP A 336 -8.40 -43.12 -7.39
C ASP A 336 -8.75 -41.82 -8.14
N LEU A 337 -9.84 -41.16 -7.76
CA LEU A 337 -10.19 -39.83 -8.28
C LEU A 337 -9.22 -38.73 -7.79
N CYS A 338 -8.61 -38.88 -6.62
CA CYS A 338 -7.52 -38.01 -6.17
C CYS A 338 -6.22 -38.28 -6.94
N LYS A 339 -5.85 -39.55 -7.19
CA LYS A 339 -4.67 -39.96 -7.98
C LYS A 339 -4.75 -39.43 -9.41
N SER A 340 -5.93 -39.51 -10.02
CA SER A 340 -6.23 -38.91 -11.34
C SER A 340 -6.42 -37.39 -11.32
N ARG A 341 -6.22 -36.75 -10.16
CA ARG A 341 -6.27 -35.29 -9.96
C ARG A 341 -7.65 -34.67 -10.23
N VAL A 342 -8.74 -35.43 -10.17
CA VAL A 342 -10.12 -34.94 -10.32
C VAL A 342 -10.66 -34.38 -9.00
N LEU A 343 -10.49 -35.13 -7.91
CA LEU A 343 -10.90 -34.72 -6.57
C LEU A 343 -9.72 -34.16 -5.76
N ILE A 344 -10.05 -33.38 -4.73
CA ILE A 344 -9.18 -33.06 -3.60
C ILE A 344 -9.80 -33.70 -2.36
N TRP A 345 -9.03 -34.51 -1.64
CA TRP A 345 -9.40 -35.07 -0.36
C TRP A 345 -8.26 -34.80 0.62
N ALA A 346 -8.38 -33.71 1.36
CA ALA A 346 -7.35 -33.21 2.27
C ALA A 346 -8.00 -32.34 3.34
N LEU A 347 -7.32 -32.14 4.47
CA LEU A 347 -7.75 -31.17 5.48
C LEU A 347 -7.53 -29.77 4.91
N GLN A 348 -8.63 -29.10 4.56
CA GLN A 348 -8.61 -27.74 4.01
C GLN A 348 -9.37 -26.82 4.93
N VAL A 349 -8.79 -25.66 5.21
CA VAL A 349 -9.40 -24.63 6.03
C VAL A 349 -9.72 -23.42 5.15
N PRO A 350 -10.91 -22.83 5.26
CA PRO A 350 -11.25 -21.65 4.48
C PRO A 350 -10.39 -20.45 4.89
N HIS A 351 -10.06 -19.60 3.92
CA HIS A 351 -9.39 -18.33 4.18
C HIS A 351 -10.35 -17.38 4.93
N THR A 352 -10.13 -17.24 6.24
CA THR A 352 -10.93 -16.43 7.16
C THR A 352 -10.01 -15.80 8.20
N LEU A 353 -10.51 -14.85 9.01
CA LEU A 353 -9.74 -14.27 10.12
C LEU A 353 -9.40 -15.29 11.21
N HIS A 354 -10.24 -16.33 11.40
CA HIS A 354 -10.08 -17.35 12.42
C HIS A 354 -10.01 -18.76 11.82
N PRO A 355 -8.99 -19.06 11.00
CA PRO A 355 -8.86 -20.37 10.38
C PRO A 355 -8.65 -21.48 11.43
N ASP A 356 -8.02 -21.15 12.56
CA ASP A 356 -7.88 -22.04 13.71
C ASP A 356 -9.23 -22.47 14.30
N ARG A 357 -10.20 -21.54 14.42
CA ARG A 357 -11.55 -21.88 14.90
C ARG A 357 -12.30 -22.79 13.92
N ARG A 358 -12.18 -22.52 12.62
CA ARG A 358 -12.76 -23.37 11.58
C ARG A 358 -12.15 -24.78 11.59
N MET A 359 -10.85 -24.89 11.87
CA MET A 359 -10.19 -26.19 12.06
C MET A 359 -10.70 -26.91 13.32
N ALA A 360 -10.89 -26.21 14.43
CA ALA A 360 -11.44 -26.78 15.66
C ALA A 360 -12.87 -27.32 15.45
N GLU A 361 -13.71 -26.60 14.69
CA GLU A 361 -15.05 -27.06 14.30
C GLU A 361 -15.00 -28.38 13.52
N ILE A 362 -14.06 -28.52 12.57
CA ILE A 362 -13.86 -29.78 11.82
C ILE A 362 -13.46 -30.91 12.79
N PHE A 363 -12.53 -30.65 13.70
CA PHE A 363 -12.04 -31.65 14.64
C PHE A 363 -13.10 -32.09 15.67
N ALA A 364 -13.99 -31.18 16.07
CA ALA A 364 -15.09 -31.52 16.97
C ALA A 364 -16.04 -32.59 16.40
N GLY A 365 -16.16 -32.68 15.07
CA GLY A 365 -16.96 -33.70 14.38
C GLY A 365 -16.30 -35.09 14.28
N ILE A 366 -15.05 -35.26 14.75
CA ILE A 366 -14.35 -36.54 14.72
C ILE A 366 -14.83 -37.43 15.87
N GLU A 367 -15.48 -38.55 15.56
CA GLU A 367 -16.02 -39.44 16.61
C GLU A 367 -14.95 -40.23 17.39
N PRO A 368 -13.90 -40.81 16.76
CA PRO A 368 -12.88 -41.54 17.49
C PRO A 368 -12.16 -40.61 18.47
N GLU A 369 -12.47 -40.77 19.75
CA GLU A 369 -11.97 -39.89 20.81
C GLU A 369 -10.43 -39.78 20.84
N PRO A 370 -9.64 -40.87 20.74
CA PRO A 370 -8.19 -40.75 20.72
C PRO A 370 -7.66 -39.90 19.55
N LEU A 371 -8.30 -39.99 18.39
CA LEU A 371 -7.92 -39.21 17.21
C LEU A 371 -8.29 -37.74 17.40
N ARG A 372 -9.52 -37.46 17.86
CA ARG A 372 -10.01 -36.11 18.13
C ARG A 372 -9.14 -35.41 19.17
N VAL A 373 -8.83 -36.07 20.27
CA VAL A 373 -7.97 -35.52 21.35
C VAL A 373 -6.59 -35.20 20.81
N ALA A 374 -5.98 -36.07 20.01
CA ALA A 374 -4.64 -35.84 19.47
C ALA A 374 -4.57 -34.60 18.54
N VAL A 375 -5.51 -34.46 17.61
CA VAL A 375 -5.51 -33.31 16.68
C VAL A 375 -5.92 -32.00 17.36
N MET A 376 -6.86 -32.05 18.30
CA MET A 376 -7.24 -30.90 19.12
C MET A 376 -6.08 -30.43 19.98
N ALA A 377 -5.34 -31.34 20.63
CA ALA A 377 -4.20 -30.99 21.46
C ALA A 377 -3.11 -30.23 20.68
N ALA A 378 -2.83 -30.65 19.44
CA ALA A 378 -1.87 -29.96 18.57
C ALA A 378 -2.32 -28.53 18.22
N LEU A 379 -3.61 -28.36 17.88
CA LEU A 379 -4.18 -27.04 17.57
C LEU A 379 -4.22 -26.13 18.81
N GLU A 380 -4.67 -26.65 19.95
CA GLU A 380 -4.72 -25.92 21.22
C GLU A 380 -3.34 -25.49 21.70
N GLU A 381 -2.32 -26.32 21.49
CA GLU A 381 -0.94 -25.96 21.81
C GLU A 381 -0.49 -24.73 21.01
N LEU A 382 -0.78 -24.70 19.70
CA LEU A 382 -0.48 -23.57 18.84
C LEU A 382 -1.30 -22.32 19.23
N GLN A 383 -2.60 -22.49 19.53
CA GLN A 383 -3.48 -21.41 20.01
C GLN A 383 -2.98 -20.80 21.32
N ARG A 384 -2.58 -21.62 22.30
CA ARG A 384 -1.98 -21.14 23.55
C ARG A 384 -0.69 -20.36 23.31
N ALA A 385 0.11 -20.76 22.32
CA ALA A 385 1.32 -20.01 21.96
C ALA A 385 1.00 -18.64 21.36
N ARG A 386 -0.01 -18.54 20.48
CA ARG A 386 -0.55 -17.25 20.01
C ARG A 386 -1.09 -16.41 21.18
N ASP A 387 -1.83 -17.01 22.10
CA ASP A 387 -2.42 -16.28 23.23
C ASP A 387 -1.35 -15.68 24.15
N ARG A 388 -0.22 -16.37 24.34
CA ARG A 388 0.95 -15.78 25.01
C ARG A 388 1.53 -14.58 24.26
N VAL A 389 1.53 -14.58 22.93
CA VAL A 389 1.94 -13.40 22.13
C VAL A 389 0.97 -12.25 22.36
N ALA A 390 -0.34 -12.51 22.38
CA ALA A 390 -1.35 -11.49 22.65
C ALA A 390 -1.23 -10.90 24.07
N LEU A 391 -0.97 -11.75 25.08
CA LEU A 391 -0.78 -11.32 26.47
C LEU A 391 0.51 -10.53 26.71
N ALA A 392 1.49 -10.61 25.82
CA ALA A 392 2.75 -9.89 25.92
C ALA A 392 2.70 -8.45 25.34
N ALA A 393 1.53 -7.98 24.92
CA ALA A 393 1.36 -6.62 24.40
C ALA A 393 1.83 -5.57 25.41
N GLY A 394 2.61 -4.59 24.95
CA GLY A 394 3.21 -3.55 25.79
C GLY A 394 4.49 -3.95 26.52
N ASP A 395 4.96 -5.20 26.42
CA ASP A 395 6.22 -5.68 27.02
C ASP A 395 7.12 -6.27 25.92
N PRO A 396 8.07 -5.49 25.37
CA PRO A 396 8.91 -5.95 24.25
C PRO A 396 9.74 -7.21 24.56
N PRO A 397 10.40 -7.34 25.73
CA PRO A 397 11.06 -8.59 26.12
C PRO A 397 10.11 -9.80 26.17
N ALA A 398 8.94 -9.67 26.78
CA ALA A 398 7.95 -10.76 26.83
C ALA A 398 7.42 -11.09 25.42
N LEU A 399 7.23 -10.09 24.57
CA LEU A 399 6.76 -10.27 23.19
C LEU A 399 7.77 -11.05 22.35
N ASP A 400 9.06 -10.69 22.40
CA ASP A 400 10.09 -11.43 21.66
C ASP A 400 10.19 -12.89 22.13
N ALA A 401 10.13 -13.12 23.45
CA ALA A 401 10.11 -14.47 24.01
C ALA A 401 8.88 -15.28 23.58
N ALA A 402 7.69 -14.68 23.59
CA ALA A 402 6.45 -15.30 23.16
C ALA A 402 6.47 -15.65 21.66
N LEU A 403 6.96 -14.75 20.81
CA LEU A 403 7.12 -14.98 19.37
C LEU A 403 8.10 -16.14 19.11
N ARG A 404 9.25 -16.20 19.79
CA ARG A 404 10.17 -17.35 19.70
C ARG A 404 9.51 -18.65 20.15
N GLY A 405 8.75 -18.61 21.23
CA GLY A 405 8.01 -19.76 21.74
C GLY A 405 6.98 -20.29 20.74
N LEU A 406 6.27 -19.38 20.07
CA LEU A 406 5.35 -19.71 18.98
C LEU A 406 6.07 -20.32 17.78
N GLU A 407 7.18 -19.72 17.32
CA GLU A 407 8.00 -20.25 16.22
C GLU A 407 8.53 -21.66 16.52
N SER A 408 9.00 -21.90 17.75
CA SER A 408 9.48 -23.21 18.21
C SER A 408 8.34 -24.25 18.22
N THR A 409 7.18 -23.87 18.77
CA THR A 409 5.99 -24.73 18.82
C THR A 409 5.55 -25.13 17.41
N PHE A 410 5.42 -24.15 16.51
CA PHE A 410 5.08 -24.38 15.11
C PHE A 410 6.07 -25.30 14.40
N THR A 411 7.37 -25.04 14.55
CA THR A 411 8.42 -25.84 13.91
C THR A 411 8.37 -27.30 14.39
N ARG A 412 8.17 -27.51 15.70
CA ARG A 412 8.05 -28.86 16.27
C ARG A 412 6.80 -29.59 15.78
N LEU A 413 5.65 -28.91 15.69
CA LEU A 413 4.39 -29.52 15.27
C LEU A 413 4.36 -29.82 13.76
N THR A 414 4.94 -28.96 12.94
CA THR A 414 4.80 -29.04 11.47
C THR A 414 6.03 -29.56 10.74
N GLY A 415 7.22 -29.41 11.34
CA GLY A 415 8.51 -29.61 10.68
C GLY A 415 8.90 -28.50 9.70
N ALA A 416 8.07 -27.47 9.53
CA ALA A 416 8.31 -26.37 8.60
C ALA A 416 9.06 -25.20 9.26
N ALA A 417 9.74 -24.39 8.45
CA ALA A 417 10.37 -23.17 8.93
C ALA A 417 9.30 -22.13 9.34
N ALA A 418 9.52 -21.45 10.46
CA ALA A 418 8.56 -20.49 11.02
C ALA A 418 8.53 -19.11 10.33
N ARG A 419 9.27 -18.94 9.22
CA ARG A 419 9.27 -17.73 8.40
C ARG A 419 9.04 -18.07 6.94
N HIS A 420 8.14 -17.33 6.30
CA HIS A 420 7.72 -17.57 4.93
C HIS A 420 8.19 -16.43 4.00
N ARG A 421 8.62 -16.78 2.76
CA ARG A 421 8.92 -15.85 1.65
C ARG A 421 9.79 -14.62 2.02
N PRO A 422 11.08 -14.80 2.35
CA PRO A 422 11.96 -13.68 2.67
C PRO A 422 12.11 -12.72 1.48
N GLY A 423 12.07 -11.41 1.75
CA GLY A 423 12.33 -10.35 0.76
C GLY A 423 11.13 -9.91 -0.09
N GLN A 424 9.92 -10.45 0.13
CA GLN A 424 8.70 -10.06 -0.59
C GLN A 424 7.82 -9.11 0.23
N THR A 425 7.28 -8.06 -0.40
CA THR A 425 6.31 -7.12 0.21
C THR A 425 4.94 -7.78 0.35
N TYR A 426 4.23 -7.54 1.47
CA TYR A 426 2.90 -8.12 1.77
C TYR A 426 2.86 -9.66 1.78
N ALA A 427 3.93 -10.29 2.25
CA ALA A 427 4.10 -11.74 2.10
C ALA A 427 3.75 -12.58 3.35
N ALA A 428 3.06 -12.01 4.35
CA ALA A 428 2.66 -12.73 5.57
C ALA A 428 3.84 -13.50 6.21
N ARG A 429 4.94 -12.79 6.52
CA ARG A 429 6.25 -13.41 6.81
C ARG A 429 6.30 -14.19 8.13
N GLY A 430 5.51 -13.76 9.12
CA GLY A 430 5.42 -14.38 10.44
C GLY A 430 4.29 -15.42 10.50
N LEU A 431 4.12 -16.04 11.66
CA LEU A 431 3.03 -17.01 11.91
C LEU A 431 1.72 -16.33 12.34
N VAL A 432 1.84 -15.13 12.87
CA VAL A 432 0.74 -14.32 13.40
C VAL A 432 0.92 -12.86 13.00
N TYR A 433 -0.17 -12.12 12.98
CA TYR A 433 -0.19 -10.67 12.84
C TYR A 433 -1.12 -10.06 13.88
N GLU A 434 -0.90 -8.78 14.19
CA GLU A 434 -1.77 -8.01 15.06
C GLU A 434 -2.60 -7.03 14.24
N ASP A 435 -3.89 -6.95 14.57
CA ASP A 435 -4.79 -5.90 14.11
C ASP A 435 -5.39 -5.16 15.31
N CYS A 436 -5.53 -3.85 15.18
CA CYS A 436 -5.85 -2.96 16.29
C CYS A 436 -6.91 -1.93 15.91
N ARG A 437 -7.92 -1.79 16.76
CA ARG A 437 -8.93 -0.75 16.67
C ARG A 437 -8.52 0.49 17.45
N ARG A 438 -8.35 1.63 16.78
CA ARG A 438 -8.05 2.92 17.41
C ARG A 438 -9.17 3.29 18.40
N ASN A 439 -8.81 3.83 19.55
CA ASN A 439 -9.79 4.31 20.54
C ASN A 439 -10.19 5.75 20.25
N ILE A 440 -10.93 5.93 19.16
CA ILE A 440 -11.45 7.23 18.75
C ILE A 440 -12.80 7.05 18.10
N GLU A 441 -13.72 7.94 18.46
CA GLU A 441 -14.97 8.11 17.75
C GLU A 441 -14.93 9.46 17.05
N VAL A 442 -15.19 9.45 15.76
CA VAL A 442 -15.28 10.66 14.94
C VAL A 442 -16.57 10.62 14.16
N VAL A 443 -17.32 11.71 14.26
CA VAL A 443 -18.52 11.95 13.46
C VAL A 443 -18.29 13.22 12.67
N PHE A 444 -18.48 13.17 11.36
CA PHE A 444 -18.37 14.34 10.49
C PHE A 444 -19.75 14.77 10.00
N GLY A 445 -19.98 16.08 10.08
CA GLY A 445 -21.18 16.73 9.58
C GLY A 445 -21.16 16.98 8.06
N PRO A 446 -22.22 17.60 7.54
CA PRO A 446 -22.41 17.84 6.10
C PRO A 446 -21.33 18.75 5.47
N GLU A 447 -20.63 19.57 6.26
CA GLU A 447 -19.58 20.47 5.78
C GLU A 447 -18.44 19.71 5.08
N LEU A 448 -18.12 18.50 5.55
CA LEU A 448 -17.06 17.69 4.95
C LEU A 448 -17.46 17.23 3.53
N THR A 449 -18.69 16.72 3.36
CA THR A 449 -19.18 16.26 2.06
C THR A 449 -19.44 17.42 1.11
N GLN A 450 -19.94 18.56 1.62
CA GLN A 450 -20.11 19.79 0.85
C GLN A 450 -18.76 20.33 0.33
N ARG A 451 -17.70 20.28 1.15
CA ARG A 451 -16.36 20.72 0.76
C ARG A 451 -15.73 19.79 -0.28
N MET A 452 -15.80 18.46 -0.06
CA MET A 452 -15.11 17.50 -0.93
C MET A 452 -15.90 17.16 -2.20
N GLY A 453 -17.22 17.21 -2.16
CA GLY A 453 -18.09 16.60 -3.17
C GLY A 453 -17.89 17.13 -4.59
N PRO A 454 -17.94 18.46 -4.81
CA PRO A 454 -17.75 19.01 -6.15
C PRO A 454 -16.39 18.66 -6.80
N PRO A 455 -15.23 18.87 -6.16
CA PRO A 455 -13.95 18.48 -6.77
C PRO A 455 -13.76 16.96 -6.86
N LEU A 456 -14.23 16.19 -5.86
CA LEU A 456 -14.13 14.73 -5.89
C LEU A 456 -14.98 14.13 -7.03
N THR A 457 -16.13 14.74 -7.35
CA THR A 457 -16.98 14.29 -8.45
C THR A 457 -16.24 14.30 -9.80
N LEU A 458 -15.41 15.33 -10.07
CA LEU A 458 -14.59 15.35 -11.28
C LEU A 458 -13.61 14.16 -11.32
N MET A 459 -12.99 13.86 -10.18
CA MET A 459 -12.07 12.71 -10.06
C MET A 459 -12.80 11.38 -10.27
N LEU A 460 -13.96 11.20 -9.64
CA LEU A 460 -14.76 9.97 -9.76
C LEU A 460 -15.30 9.78 -11.17
N ARG A 461 -15.71 10.85 -11.86
CA ARG A 461 -16.11 10.78 -13.28
C ARG A 461 -14.93 10.43 -14.19
N SER A 462 -13.75 10.98 -13.92
CA SER A 462 -12.52 10.61 -14.63
C SER A 462 -12.15 9.13 -14.41
N ALA A 463 -12.26 8.64 -13.16
CA ALA A 463 -12.04 7.24 -12.82
C ALA A 463 -13.07 6.31 -13.47
N ARG A 464 -14.34 6.74 -13.54
CA ARG A 464 -15.41 6.02 -14.22
C ARG A 464 -15.16 5.94 -15.73
N TRP A 465 -14.70 7.02 -16.36
CA TRP A 465 -14.25 7.00 -17.76
C TRP A 465 -13.11 6.00 -17.97
N LEU A 466 -12.10 6.04 -17.10
CA LEU A 466 -10.96 5.11 -17.15
C LEU A 466 -11.42 3.65 -17.10
N ALA A 467 -12.33 3.32 -16.18
CA ALA A 467 -12.89 1.98 -16.07
C ALA A 467 -13.69 1.58 -17.33
N GLY A 468 -14.53 2.47 -17.86
CA GLY A 468 -15.27 2.22 -19.10
C GLY A 468 -14.35 1.98 -20.30
N GLU A 469 -13.27 2.75 -20.43
CA GLU A 469 -12.32 2.61 -21.52
C GLU A 469 -11.49 1.32 -21.42
N LEU A 470 -11.09 0.94 -20.19
CA LEU A 470 -10.46 -0.34 -19.93
C LEU A 470 -11.40 -1.50 -20.29
N ALA A 471 -12.67 -1.43 -19.86
CA ALA A 471 -13.68 -2.44 -20.15
C ALA A 471 -13.86 -2.60 -21.67
N ARG A 472 -14.00 -1.49 -22.39
CA ARG A 472 -14.20 -1.49 -23.84
C ARG A 472 -13.02 -2.12 -24.60
N ARG A 473 -11.77 -1.78 -24.24
CA ARG A 473 -10.58 -2.34 -24.92
C ARG A 473 -10.39 -3.82 -24.59
N LEU A 474 -10.52 -4.19 -23.32
CA LEU A 474 -10.40 -5.59 -22.91
C LEU A 474 -11.54 -6.46 -23.49
N ASP A 475 -12.77 -5.95 -23.53
CA ASP A 475 -13.90 -6.67 -24.14
C ASP A 475 -13.66 -6.94 -25.63
N ALA A 476 -13.09 -5.99 -26.37
CA ALA A 476 -12.70 -6.20 -27.76
C ALA A 476 -11.65 -7.31 -27.92
N GLU A 477 -10.61 -7.32 -27.08
CA GLU A 477 -9.58 -8.36 -27.07
C GLU A 477 -10.16 -9.74 -26.70
N LEU A 478 -11.02 -9.79 -25.68
CA LEU A 478 -11.69 -11.01 -25.23
C LEU A 478 -12.65 -11.56 -26.30
N ARG A 479 -13.39 -10.71 -27.01
CA ARG A 479 -14.23 -11.11 -28.14
C ARG A 479 -13.41 -11.65 -29.31
N ALA A 480 -12.27 -11.02 -29.61
CA ALA A 480 -11.36 -11.50 -30.65
C ALA A 480 -10.80 -12.88 -30.31
N LEU A 481 -10.37 -13.08 -29.06
CA LEU A 481 -9.94 -14.38 -28.55
C LEU A 481 -11.05 -15.42 -28.62
N HIS A 482 -12.26 -15.08 -28.18
CA HIS A 482 -13.42 -15.97 -28.27
C HIS A 482 -13.69 -16.38 -29.73
N ALA A 483 -13.66 -15.44 -30.67
CA ALA A 483 -13.83 -15.72 -32.08
C ALA A 483 -12.72 -16.62 -32.65
N GLN A 484 -11.47 -16.44 -32.21
CA GLN A 484 -10.35 -17.32 -32.57
C GLN A 484 -10.56 -18.75 -32.05
N LEU A 485 -10.95 -18.90 -30.78
CA LEU A 485 -11.20 -20.21 -30.20
C LEU A 485 -12.38 -20.93 -30.86
N ARG A 486 -13.47 -20.20 -31.20
CA ARG A 486 -14.58 -20.74 -32.00
C ARG A 486 -14.11 -21.27 -33.35
N ARG A 487 -13.31 -20.49 -34.09
CA ARG A 487 -12.74 -20.91 -35.39
C ARG A 487 -11.87 -22.15 -35.25
N HIS A 488 -11.07 -22.23 -34.19
CA HIS A 488 -10.19 -23.38 -33.97
C HIS A 488 -10.96 -24.64 -33.55
N ALA A 489 -12.00 -24.49 -32.73
CA ALA A 489 -12.85 -25.60 -32.30
C ALA A 489 -13.84 -26.06 -33.39
N GLY A 490 -14.15 -25.21 -34.38
CA GLY A 490 -15.15 -25.50 -35.40
C GLY A 490 -16.59 -25.53 -34.88
N THR A 491 -16.84 -24.95 -33.70
CA THR A 491 -18.18 -24.90 -33.07
C THR A 491 -18.44 -23.53 -32.45
N ASP A 492 -19.71 -23.24 -32.17
CA ASP A 492 -20.11 -21.99 -31.51
C ASP A 492 -19.90 -22.02 -29.99
N ALA A 493 -19.65 -23.20 -29.42
CA ALA A 493 -19.35 -23.38 -28.01
C ALA A 493 -17.83 -23.32 -27.78
N VAL A 494 -17.40 -22.52 -26.80
CA VAL A 494 -16.00 -22.48 -26.35
C VAL A 494 -15.94 -22.98 -24.92
N ASP A 495 -14.98 -23.88 -24.64
CA ASP A 495 -14.70 -24.32 -23.28
C ASP A 495 -14.29 -23.12 -22.41
N GLY A 496 -15.08 -22.85 -21.36
CA GLY A 496 -14.90 -21.67 -20.52
C GLY A 496 -13.55 -21.66 -19.79
N TYR A 497 -13.03 -22.84 -19.43
CA TYR A 497 -11.73 -22.95 -18.76
C TYR A 497 -10.58 -22.67 -19.74
N ALA A 498 -10.64 -23.19 -20.97
CA ALA A 498 -9.70 -22.86 -22.04
C ALA A 498 -9.75 -21.37 -22.37
N PHE A 499 -10.94 -20.79 -22.52
CA PHE A 499 -11.11 -19.36 -22.74
C PHE A 499 -10.46 -18.54 -21.61
N PHE A 500 -10.80 -18.85 -20.35
CA PHE A 500 -10.28 -18.16 -19.19
C PHE A 500 -8.75 -18.25 -19.09
N THR A 501 -8.18 -19.46 -19.26
CA THR A 501 -6.73 -19.66 -19.14
C THR A 501 -5.94 -19.04 -20.29
N THR A 502 -6.46 -19.10 -21.52
CA THR A 502 -5.85 -18.40 -22.66
C THR A 502 -5.99 -16.89 -22.53
N ALA A 503 -7.11 -16.38 -22.03
CA ALA A 503 -7.26 -14.95 -21.73
C ALA A 503 -6.28 -14.51 -20.64
N LEU A 504 -6.16 -15.29 -19.56
CA LEU A 504 -5.26 -14.98 -18.46
C LEU A 504 -3.80 -14.90 -18.94
N SER A 505 -3.33 -15.86 -19.75
CA SER A 505 -1.98 -15.85 -20.28
C SER A 505 -1.76 -14.77 -21.35
N GLY A 506 -2.66 -14.69 -22.33
CA GLY A 506 -2.51 -13.86 -23.54
C GLY A 506 -2.91 -12.38 -23.35
N VAL A 507 -3.88 -12.09 -22.48
CA VAL A 507 -4.38 -10.72 -22.25
C VAL A 507 -3.83 -10.15 -20.95
N PHE A 508 -3.81 -10.94 -19.86
CA PHE A 508 -3.50 -10.39 -18.54
C PHE A 508 -2.03 -10.47 -18.10
N PHE A 509 -1.27 -11.45 -18.60
CA PHE A 509 0.15 -11.65 -18.26
C PHE A 509 1.14 -11.27 -19.37
N HIS A 510 0.66 -10.88 -20.56
CA HIS A 510 1.52 -10.53 -21.70
C HIS A 510 2.03 -9.08 -21.66
N LYS A 511 3.14 -8.81 -22.36
CA LYS A 511 3.70 -7.45 -22.52
C LYS A 511 2.72 -6.49 -23.21
N GLU A 512 1.82 -6.99 -24.04
CA GLU A 512 0.83 -6.20 -24.78
C GLU A 512 -0.16 -5.48 -23.84
N ARG A 513 -0.50 -6.09 -22.69
CA ARG A 513 -1.24 -5.41 -21.62
C ARG A 513 -0.57 -4.09 -21.21
N LYS A 514 0.76 -4.07 -21.13
CA LYS A 514 1.50 -2.84 -20.80
C LYS A 514 1.30 -1.78 -21.88
N GLY A 515 1.20 -2.18 -23.15
CA GLY A 515 0.90 -1.29 -24.27
C GLY A 515 -0.51 -0.69 -24.20
N THR A 516 -1.53 -1.54 -24.04
CA THR A 516 -2.94 -1.11 -23.91
C THR A 516 -3.11 -0.19 -22.70
N LEU A 517 -2.60 -0.57 -21.53
CA LEU A 517 -2.67 0.24 -20.32
C LEU A 517 -1.91 1.57 -20.46
N ALA A 518 -0.68 1.56 -20.98
CA ALA A 518 0.09 2.79 -21.18
C ALA A 518 -0.59 3.74 -22.19
N ALA A 519 -1.30 3.20 -23.19
CA ALA A 519 -2.07 4.01 -24.11
C ALA A 519 -3.28 4.67 -23.44
N ILE A 520 -4.01 3.93 -22.58
CA ILE A 520 -5.11 4.49 -21.80
C ILE A 520 -4.59 5.55 -20.80
N GLU A 521 -3.47 5.29 -20.14
CA GLU A 521 -2.83 6.24 -19.22
C GLU A 521 -2.45 7.54 -19.92
N ARG A 522 -1.80 7.47 -21.10
CA ARG A 522 -1.49 8.66 -21.90
C ARG A 522 -2.75 9.43 -22.30
N GLU A 523 -3.84 8.72 -22.63
CA GLU A 523 -5.09 9.36 -22.98
C GLU A 523 -5.75 10.06 -21.79
N LEU A 524 -5.70 9.43 -20.60
CA LEU A 524 -6.14 10.05 -19.35
C LEU A 524 -5.36 11.33 -19.05
N GLN A 525 -4.03 11.27 -19.18
CA GLN A 525 -3.14 12.43 -19.00
C GLN A 525 -3.46 13.54 -20.03
N ALA A 526 -3.68 13.19 -21.29
CA ALA A 526 -4.04 14.14 -22.34
C ALA A 526 -5.43 14.78 -22.13
N ARG A 527 -6.41 14.04 -21.58
CA ARG A 527 -7.71 14.58 -21.18
C ARG A 527 -7.53 15.60 -20.06
N TRP A 528 -6.84 15.25 -18.98
CA TRP A 528 -6.56 16.18 -17.88
C TRP A 528 -5.75 17.41 -18.31
N ALA A 529 -4.76 17.25 -19.19
CA ALA A 529 -4.00 18.38 -19.73
C ALA A 529 -4.91 19.39 -20.46
N ARG A 530 -5.92 18.92 -21.21
CA ARG A 530 -6.94 19.78 -21.84
C ARG A 530 -7.86 20.45 -20.82
N VAL A 531 -8.24 19.75 -19.76
CA VAL A 531 -9.07 20.30 -18.68
C VAL A 531 -8.34 21.42 -17.94
N LEU A 532 -7.10 21.18 -17.53
CA LEU A 532 -6.32 22.15 -16.76
C LEU A 532 -5.87 23.34 -17.62
N GLY A 533 -5.58 23.11 -18.91
CA GLY A 533 -5.07 24.13 -19.81
C GLY A 533 -3.57 24.42 -19.59
N PRO A 534 -3.04 25.49 -20.21
CA PRO A 534 -1.61 25.83 -20.09
C PRO A 534 -1.26 26.28 -18.66
N LEU A 535 -0.17 25.72 -18.13
CA LEU A 535 0.40 26.09 -16.83
C LEU A 535 1.79 26.71 -17.04
N PRO A 536 2.21 27.72 -16.24
CA PRO A 536 3.58 28.23 -16.27
C PRO A 536 4.59 27.12 -15.97
N ALA A 537 5.73 27.11 -16.67
CA ALA A 537 6.73 26.04 -16.56
C ALA A 537 7.36 25.94 -15.15
N ASP A 538 7.33 27.02 -14.38
CA ASP A 538 7.85 27.14 -13.01
C ASP A 538 6.75 27.04 -11.93
N ALA A 539 5.47 26.89 -12.32
CA ALA A 539 4.38 26.80 -11.37
C ALA A 539 4.45 25.51 -10.55
N ARG A 540 4.70 25.65 -9.24
CA ARG A 540 4.67 24.53 -8.28
C ARG A 540 3.27 24.23 -7.74
N ARG A 541 2.32 25.16 -7.90
CA ARG A 541 0.93 25.04 -7.45
C ARG A 541 0.02 25.76 -8.44
N ALA A 542 -1.08 25.12 -8.80
CA ALA A 542 -2.16 25.71 -9.58
C ALA A 542 -3.46 25.61 -8.77
N ARG A 543 -4.30 26.64 -8.87
CA ARG A 543 -5.59 26.70 -8.15
C ARG A 543 -6.68 26.92 -9.17
N PHE A 544 -7.73 26.11 -9.06
CA PHE A 544 -8.90 26.16 -9.92
C PHE A 544 -10.15 25.99 -9.06
N SER A 545 -11.20 26.69 -9.42
CA SER A 545 -12.55 26.36 -8.99
C SER A 545 -13.14 25.27 -9.88
N VAL A 546 -14.06 24.47 -9.34
CA VAL A 546 -14.77 23.44 -10.11
C VAL A 546 -15.50 24.07 -11.30
N ARG A 547 -16.14 25.22 -11.10
CA ARG A 547 -16.84 25.98 -12.13
C ARG A 547 -15.94 26.39 -13.32
N GLU A 548 -14.67 26.72 -13.08
CA GLU A 548 -13.72 27.03 -14.17
C GLU A 548 -13.30 25.80 -14.99
N LEU A 549 -13.49 24.60 -14.44
CA LEU A 549 -13.11 23.34 -15.06
C LEU A 549 -14.29 22.59 -15.69
N GLU A 550 -15.52 22.79 -15.19
CA GLU A 550 -16.73 22.03 -15.57
C GLU A 550 -16.91 21.86 -17.08
N ASP A 551 -17.02 22.95 -17.85
CA ASP A 551 -17.26 22.88 -19.30
C ASP A 551 -16.14 22.12 -20.04
N ARG A 552 -14.88 22.38 -19.66
CA ARG A 552 -13.72 21.71 -20.26
C ARG A 552 -13.66 20.24 -19.86
N PHE A 553 -14.04 19.93 -18.62
CA PHE A 553 -14.10 18.58 -18.10
C PHE A 553 -15.17 17.76 -18.83
N ASP A 554 -16.37 18.31 -18.99
CA ASP A 554 -17.47 17.66 -19.70
C ASP A 554 -17.11 17.41 -21.16
N ALA A 555 -16.50 18.37 -21.83
CA ALA A 555 -15.99 18.19 -23.19
C ALA A 555 -14.86 17.13 -23.27
N ALA A 556 -14.00 17.05 -22.25
CA ALA A 556 -12.86 16.14 -22.25
C ALA A 556 -13.18 14.72 -21.83
N PHE A 557 -14.17 14.48 -20.97
CA PHE A 557 -14.50 13.17 -20.42
C PHE A 557 -15.84 12.62 -20.91
N GLY A 558 -16.81 13.48 -21.22
CA GLY A 558 -18.13 13.11 -21.72
C GLY A 558 -18.84 12.08 -20.84
N ASP A 559 -19.68 11.25 -21.47
CA ASP A 559 -20.28 10.08 -20.84
C ASP A 559 -19.28 8.92 -20.77
N SER A 560 -19.06 8.42 -19.56
CA SER A 560 -18.33 7.17 -19.37
C SER A 560 -19.16 6.01 -19.90
N GLY A 561 -18.65 5.29 -20.90
CA GLY A 561 -19.30 4.10 -21.47
C GLY A 561 -19.54 2.98 -20.44
N PRO A 562 -20.08 1.82 -20.88
CA PRO A 562 -20.40 0.72 -19.97
C PRO A 562 -19.15 0.26 -19.22
N ALA A 563 -19.26 0.15 -17.89
CA ALA A 563 -18.23 -0.46 -17.05
C ALA A 563 -18.77 -1.78 -16.48
N TRP A 564 -17.86 -2.64 -16.01
CA TRP A 564 -18.27 -3.90 -15.37
C TRP A 564 -18.88 -3.64 -13.99
N THR A 565 -19.62 -4.62 -13.45
CA THR A 565 -20.50 -4.44 -12.29
C THR A 565 -19.82 -3.84 -11.05
N VAL A 566 -18.55 -4.14 -10.79
CA VAL A 566 -17.84 -3.59 -9.62
C VAL A 566 -17.14 -2.25 -9.88
N ALA A 567 -17.04 -1.78 -11.12
CA ALA A 567 -16.51 -0.46 -11.47
C ALA A 567 -17.49 0.70 -11.16
N HIS A 568 -18.54 0.42 -10.39
CA HIS A 568 -19.47 1.41 -9.83
C HIS A 568 -19.05 1.86 -8.42
N TYR A 569 -18.13 1.13 -7.80
CA TYR A 569 -17.66 1.40 -6.44
C TYR A 569 -16.22 1.90 -6.48
N PHE A 570 -15.97 2.97 -5.73
CA PHE A 570 -14.69 3.63 -5.61
C PHE A 570 -14.36 3.84 -4.14
N SER A 571 -13.10 3.67 -3.77
CA SER A 571 -12.60 3.95 -2.43
C SER A 571 -11.56 5.06 -2.51
N PRO A 572 -11.96 6.34 -2.40
CA PRO A 572 -11.04 7.47 -2.39
C PRO A 572 -10.41 7.65 -1.00
N ASP A 573 -9.08 7.74 -0.97
CA ASP A 573 -8.33 8.09 0.23
C ASP A 573 -8.33 9.60 0.42
N VAL A 574 -9.00 10.06 1.46
CA VAL A 574 -9.15 11.48 1.76
C VAL A 574 -8.44 11.80 3.08
N MET A 575 -7.54 12.78 3.04
CA MET A 575 -6.88 13.34 4.22
C MET A 575 -7.50 14.71 4.56
N ILE A 576 -7.66 14.96 5.86
CA ILE A 576 -8.15 16.23 6.37
C ILE A 576 -6.98 16.97 7.02
N ALA A 577 -6.69 18.18 6.55
CA ALA A 577 -5.67 19.05 7.11
C ALA A 577 -6.35 20.24 7.82
N ALA A 578 -6.25 20.27 9.15
CA ALA A 578 -6.72 21.36 9.99
C ALA A 578 -5.76 21.55 11.17
N GLU A 579 -5.61 22.79 11.64
CA GLU A 579 -4.75 23.08 12.80
C GLU A 579 -5.32 22.48 14.11
N SER A 580 -6.65 22.43 14.21
CA SER A 580 -7.37 21.90 15.37
C SER A 580 -8.80 21.53 15.01
N GLU A 581 -9.49 20.82 15.90
CA GLU A 581 -10.94 20.58 15.82
C GLU A 581 -11.73 21.89 15.75
N ALA A 582 -11.32 22.91 16.50
CA ALA A 582 -11.94 24.23 16.46
C ALA A 582 -11.76 24.93 15.09
N ALA A 583 -10.60 24.77 14.46
CA ALA A 583 -10.38 25.26 13.09
C ALA A 583 -11.29 24.53 12.09
N PHE A 584 -11.39 23.21 12.20
CA PHE A 584 -12.32 22.42 11.37
C PHE A 584 -13.76 22.91 11.54
N ARG A 585 -14.25 23.10 12.77
CA ARG A 585 -15.61 23.59 13.06
C ARG A 585 -15.91 24.98 12.49
N ARG A 586 -14.89 25.83 12.32
CA ARG A 586 -15.03 27.14 11.65
C ARG A 586 -14.95 27.06 10.12
N GLY A 587 -14.67 25.88 9.57
CA GLY A 587 -14.46 25.67 8.14
C GLY A 587 -13.02 25.94 7.67
N ASP A 588 -12.08 26.13 8.61
CA ASP A 588 -10.65 26.37 8.35
C ASP A 588 -9.90 25.04 8.17
N PHE A 589 -10.24 24.28 7.12
CA PHE A 589 -9.61 23.01 6.79
C PHE A 589 -9.43 22.81 5.28
N GLU A 590 -8.43 22.02 4.92
CA GLU A 590 -8.21 21.54 3.56
C GLU A 590 -8.49 20.04 3.47
N VAL A 591 -9.03 19.63 2.31
CA VAL A 591 -9.25 18.22 1.98
C VAL A 591 -8.24 17.84 0.90
N VAL A 592 -7.41 16.85 1.19
CA VAL A 592 -6.36 16.37 0.30
C VAL A 592 -6.71 14.98 -0.18
N LEU A 593 -6.87 14.82 -1.48
CA LEU A 593 -7.06 13.51 -2.11
C LEU A 593 -5.70 12.82 -2.22
N GLY A 594 -5.59 11.62 -1.65
CA GLY A 594 -4.46 10.72 -1.84
C GLY A 594 -4.62 9.91 -3.12
N GLU A 595 -5.11 8.69 -3.00
CA GLU A 595 -5.35 7.77 -4.11
C GLU A 595 -6.85 7.50 -4.30
N VAL A 596 -7.25 7.09 -5.50
CA VAL A 596 -8.62 6.60 -5.76
C VAL A 596 -8.52 5.17 -6.24
N HIS A 597 -8.98 4.23 -5.42
CA HIS A 597 -9.05 2.84 -5.81
C HIS A 597 -10.33 2.59 -6.63
N THR A 598 -10.14 2.12 -7.87
CA THR A 598 -11.24 1.84 -8.81
C THR A 598 -11.61 0.36 -8.79
N GLY A 599 -12.86 0.04 -8.46
CA GLY A 599 -13.31 -1.34 -8.27
C GLY A 599 -13.26 -1.76 -6.80
N ASN A 600 -13.97 -2.85 -6.46
CA ASN A 600 -14.06 -3.27 -5.07
C ASN A 600 -12.69 -3.74 -4.55
N THR A 601 -12.15 -2.98 -3.60
CA THR A 601 -10.99 -3.35 -2.77
C THR A 601 -11.38 -3.68 -1.33
N LEU A 602 -12.69 -3.74 -1.04
CA LEU A 602 -13.23 -4.25 0.23
C LEU A 602 -13.47 -5.76 0.17
#